data_AF-A0A945MFP7-F1
#
_entry.id   AF-A0A945MFP7-F1
#
_cell.length_a   1.000
_cell.length_b   1.000
_cell.length_c   1.000
_cell.angle_alpha   90.00
_cell.angle_beta   90.00
_cell.angle_gamma   90.00
#
_symmetry.space_group_name_H-M   'P 1'
#
loop_
_entity.id
_entity.type
_entity.pdbx_description
1 polymer ?
#
loop_
_entity_poly.entity_id
_entity_poly.type
_entity_poly.pdbx_seq_one_letter_code
_entity_poly.pdbx_strand_id
1 'polypeptide(L)'
;ARIASTPMGKIWRLGGTMTVTQGSTKINNRKLSAMVRNVKKYYPEYNISSAQSLKPWVGLRPLSADGLPYIGPFKKYPNLIAATGHAMLGVSLAPVTGHLVSNIISEEGSDYDMKLLSPDRFN
;
A
#
# COMPACT_ATOMS: atom_id res chain seq x y z
N ALA A 1 8.81 1.59 18.55
CA ALA A 1 8.44 1.54 17.11
C ALA A 1 6.99 1.96 16.97
N ARG A 2 6.67 2.80 15.97
CA ARG A 2 5.27 3.16 15.68
C ARG A 2 4.55 1.96 15.07
N ILE A 3 3.32 1.69 15.49
CA ILE A 3 2.50 0.53 15.09
C ILE A 3 1.12 1.06 14.71
N ALA A 4 0.58 0.57 13.61
CA ALA A 4 -0.82 0.72 13.26
C ALA A 4 -1.59 -0.47 13.83
N SER A 5 -2.63 -0.18 14.60
CA SER A 5 -3.52 -1.17 15.21
C SER A 5 -4.85 -1.14 14.45
N THR A 6 -5.27 -2.28 13.88
CA THR A 6 -6.51 -2.38 13.12
C THR A 6 -7.31 -3.59 13.58
N PRO A 7 -8.38 -3.41 14.38
CA PRO A 7 -9.38 -4.44 14.63
C PRO A 7 -10.10 -4.78 13.32
N MET A 8 -10.30 -6.07 13.05
CA MET A 8 -10.94 -6.62 11.85
C MET A 8 -11.88 -7.75 12.26
N GLY A 9 -13.05 -7.38 12.82
CA GLY A 9 -13.98 -8.34 13.41
C GLY A 9 -13.31 -9.11 14.55
N LYS A 10 -13.18 -10.43 14.42
CA LYS A 10 -12.51 -11.30 15.40
C LYS A 10 -10.98 -11.29 15.30
N ILE A 11 -10.42 -10.65 14.28
CA ILE A 11 -8.98 -10.61 14.03
C ILE A 11 -8.43 -9.24 14.46
N TRP A 12 -7.29 -9.23 15.12
CA TRP A 12 -6.56 -8.00 15.40
C TRP A 12 -5.28 -7.95 14.58
N ARG A 13 -5.20 -7.00 13.64
CA ARG A 13 -4.03 -6.81 12.79
C ARG A 13 -3.13 -5.71 13.33
N LEU A 14 -1.85 -6.03 13.45
CA LEU A 14 -0.80 -5.14 13.90
C LEU A 14 0.18 -4.93 12.75
N GLY A 15 0.14 -3.75 12.14
CA GLY A 15 1.02 -3.37 11.05
C GLY A 15 2.12 -2.45 11.56
N GLY A 16 3.30 -2.54 10.99
CA GLY A 16 4.37 -1.63 11.34
C GLY A 16 5.52 -1.68 10.36
N THR A 17 6.28 -0.59 10.37
CA THR A 17 7.51 -0.42 9.61
C THR A 17 7.33 -0.33 8.09
N MET A 18 8.11 0.56 7.48
CA MET A 18 8.34 0.59 6.05
C MET A 18 9.85 0.62 5.86
N THR A 19 10.35 -0.13 4.88
CA THR A 19 11.77 -0.14 4.52
C THR A 19 11.86 -0.15 3.01
N VAL A 20 12.71 0.71 2.45
CA VAL A 20 13.09 0.61 1.05
C VAL A 20 14.04 -0.57 0.92
N THR A 21 13.70 -1.51 0.04
CA THR A 21 14.50 -2.72 -0.21
C THR A 21 14.53 -2.98 -1.71
N GLN A 22 15.50 -3.78 -2.17
CA GLN A 22 15.54 -4.29 -3.54
C GLN A 22 14.59 -5.49 -3.70
N GLY A 23 13.31 -5.32 -3.36
CA GLY A 23 12.28 -6.37 -3.48
C GLY A 23 12.37 -7.49 -2.44
N SER A 24 13.10 -7.31 -1.35
CA SER A 24 13.27 -8.35 -0.33
C SER A 24 11.99 -8.58 0.46
N THR A 25 11.60 -9.86 0.59
CA THR A 25 10.48 -10.32 1.42
C THR A 25 10.96 -10.97 2.73
N LYS A 26 12.23 -10.78 3.10
CA LYS A 26 12.77 -11.33 4.34
C LYS A 26 12.21 -10.59 5.56
N ILE A 27 11.77 -11.36 6.54
CA ILE A 27 11.23 -10.82 7.80
C ILE A 27 12.37 -10.31 8.67
N ASN A 28 12.26 -9.07 9.14
CA ASN A 28 13.23 -8.48 10.06
C ASN A 28 12.82 -8.77 11.51
N ASN A 29 13.42 -9.80 12.11
CA ASN A 29 13.12 -10.24 13.48
C ASN A 29 13.34 -9.14 14.53
N ARG A 30 14.32 -8.25 14.34
CA ARG A 30 14.56 -7.12 15.27
C ARG A 30 13.35 -6.16 15.28
N LYS A 31 12.81 -5.84 14.10
CA LYS A 31 11.62 -4.98 13.94
C LYS A 31 10.36 -5.67 14.48
N LEU A 32 10.19 -6.96 14.19
CA LEU A 32 9.07 -7.75 14.71
C LEU A 32 9.07 -7.78 16.25
N SER A 33 10.20 -8.11 16.89
CA SER A 33 10.33 -8.11 18.34
C SER A 33 10.06 -6.72 18.94
N ALA A 34 10.48 -5.66 18.26
CA ALA A 34 10.17 -4.30 18.67
C ALA A 34 8.67 -3.97 18.56
N MET A 35 7.95 -4.51 17.57
CA MET A 35 6.50 -4.37 17.47
C MET A 35 5.80 -5.05 18.64
N VAL A 36 6.10 -6.34 18.88
CA VAL A 36 5.52 -7.12 20.00
C VAL A 36 5.73 -6.43 21.34
N ARG A 37 6.94 -5.91 21.61
CA ARG A 37 7.22 -5.17 22.84
C ARG A 37 6.35 -3.92 23.02
N ASN A 38 6.13 -3.12 21.97
CA ASN A 38 5.31 -1.91 22.16
C ASN A 38 3.83 -2.25 22.28
N VAL A 39 3.33 -3.30 21.62
CA VAL A 39 1.94 -3.74 21.82
C VAL A 39 1.70 -4.12 23.27
N LYS A 40 2.60 -4.91 23.89
CA LYS A 40 2.52 -5.23 25.33
C LYS A 40 2.53 -3.98 26.21
N LYS A 41 3.30 -2.96 25.81
CA LYS A 41 3.38 -1.69 26.53
C LYS A 41 2.11 -0.84 26.39
N TYR A 42 1.51 -0.79 25.21
CA TYR A 42 0.33 0.04 24.93
C TYR A 42 -0.99 -0.63 25.33
N TYR A 43 -1.03 -1.96 25.37
CA TYR A 43 -2.21 -2.78 25.65
C TYR A 43 -1.89 -3.85 26.72
N PRO A 44 -1.48 -3.45 27.94
CA PRO A 44 -1.04 -4.39 28.98
C PRO A 44 -2.14 -5.36 29.45
N GLU A 45 -3.40 -4.99 29.31
CA GLU A 45 -4.58 -5.79 29.67
C GLU A 45 -4.83 -6.97 28.72
N TYR A 46 -4.26 -6.95 27.52
CA TYR A 46 -4.43 -8.02 26.53
C TYR A 46 -3.30 -9.04 26.62
N ASN A 47 -3.64 -10.31 26.83
CA ASN A 47 -2.68 -11.40 26.74
C ASN A 47 -2.34 -11.70 25.27
N ILE A 48 -1.26 -11.08 24.79
CA ILE A 48 -0.72 -11.30 23.44
C ILE A 48 0.40 -12.34 23.40
N SER A 49 0.47 -13.27 24.37
CA SER A 49 1.43 -14.39 24.32
C SER A 49 1.26 -15.25 23.07
N SER A 50 0.02 -15.44 22.62
CA SER A 50 -0.32 -16.11 21.36
C SER A 50 0.29 -15.43 20.12
N ALA A 51 0.65 -14.14 20.18
CA ALA A 51 1.27 -13.44 19.06
C ALA A 51 2.60 -14.07 18.61
N GLN A 52 3.29 -14.80 19.49
CA GLN A 52 4.52 -15.53 19.16
C GLN A 52 4.28 -16.73 18.23
N SER A 53 3.06 -17.28 18.24
CA SER A 53 2.64 -18.38 17.36
C SER A 53 2.09 -17.90 16.01
N LEU A 54 1.84 -16.60 15.86
CA LEU A 54 1.36 -16.04 14.60
C LEU A 54 2.48 -16.02 13.57
N LYS A 55 2.14 -16.36 12.32
CA LYS A 55 3.06 -16.26 11.18
C LYS A 55 3.13 -14.80 10.71
N PRO A 56 4.24 -14.06 10.94
CA PRO A 56 4.39 -12.73 10.39
C PRO A 56 4.49 -12.78 8.86
N TRP A 57 4.08 -11.70 8.20
CA TRP A 57 4.25 -11.52 6.77
C TRP A 57 4.77 -10.13 6.44
N VAL A 58 5.29 -9.99 5.23
CA VAL A 58 5.68 -8.70 4.64
C VAL A 58 5.03 -8.58 3.27
N GLY A 59 4.73 -7.35 2.86
CA GLY A 59 4.20 -7.05 1.53
C GLY A 59 5.02 -5.95 0.88
N LEU A 60 5.28 -6.09 -0.42
CA LEU A 60 5.89 -5.05 -1.24
C LEU A 60 4.83 -4.02 -1.62
N ARG A 61 5.15 -2.74 -1.46
CA ARG A 61 4.27 -1.64 -1.87
C ARG A 61 4.82 -1.05 -3.17
N PRO A 62 4.01 -0.94 -4.23
CA PRO A 62 4.44 -0.26 -5.45
C PRO A 62 4.49 1.25 -5.17
N LEU A 63 5.70 1.79 -5.07
CA LEU A 63 5.93 3.23 -4.91
C LEU A 63 6.39 3.81 -6.25
N SER A 64 5.77 4.91 -6.66
CA SER A 64 6.29 5.80 -7.70
C SER A 64 7.41 6.69 -7.16
N ALA A 65 8.16 7.32 -8.07
CA ALA A 65 9.31 8.15 -7.72
C ALA A 65 8.93 9.42 -6.93
N ASP A 66 7.73 9.97 -7.16
CA ASP A 66 7.19 11.18 -6.56
C ASP A 66 6.06 10.91 -5.54
N GLY A 67 5.68 9.65 -5.34
CA GLY A 67 4.59 9.25 -4.44
C GLY A 67 3.18 9.38 -5.02
N LEU A 68 3.01 9.85 -6.26
CA LEU A 68 1.72 9.86 -6.96
C LEU A 68 1.53 8.60 -7.83
N PRO A 69 0.34 8.01 -7.91
CA PRO A 69 0.13 6.83 -8.74
C PRO A 69 0.33 7.16 -10.24
N TYR A 70 0.61 6.14 -11.03
CA TYR A 70 0.59 6.20 -12.49
C TYR A 70 -0.76 5.65 -12.96
N ILE A 71 -1.61 6.53 -13.49
CA ILE A 71 -2.96 6.23 -13.99
C ILE A 71 -3.11 6.92 -15.35
N GLY A 72 -3.28 6.13 -16.41
CA GLY A 72 -3.49 6.67 -17.76
C GLY A 72 -2.83 5.84 -18.87
N PRO A 73 -3.12 6.18 -20.14
CA PRO A 73 -2.47 5.55 -21.29
C PRO A 73 -1.03 6.04 -21.46
N PHE A 74 -0.18 5.22 -22.09
CA PHE A 74 1.14 5.64 -22.55
C PHE A 74 1.05 6.37 -23.90
N LYS A 75 1.74 7.52 -24.06
CA LYS A 75 1.80 8.30 -25.31
C LYS A 75 2.20 7.44 -26.51
N LYS A 76 3.19 6.56 -26.33
CA LYS A 76 3.71 5.68 -27.40
C LYS A 76 2.76 4.53 -27.75
N TYR A 77 1.97 4.07 -26.78
CA TYR A 77 1.07 2.93 -26.92
C TYR A 77 -0.29 3.28 -26.30
N PRO A 78 -1.17 3.99 -27.04
CA PRO A 78 -2.42 4.51 -26.47
C PRO A 78 -3.37 3.45 -25.93
N ASN A 79 -3.25 2.20 -26.40
CA ASN A 79 -4.01 1.04 -25.94
C ASN A 79 -3.41 0.33 -24.72
N LEU A 80 -2.29 0.83 -24.17
CA LEU A 80 -1.68 0.33 -22.95
C LEU A 80 -1.92 1.32 -21.81
N ILE A 81 -2.59 0.88 -20.75
CA ILE A 81 -2.97 1.71 -19.59
C ILE A 81 -2.18 1.27 -18.35
N ALA A 82 -1.60 2.24 -17.63
CA ALA A 82 -1.05 2.03 -16.30
C ALA A 82 -2.09 2.32 -15.21
N ALA A 83 -2.08 1.53 -14.14
CA ALA A 83 -2.87 1.75 -12.92
C ALA A 83 -2.11 1.20 -11.71
N THR A 84 -1.03 1.88 -11.29
CA THR A 84 -0.10 1.38 -10.26
C THR A 84 0.51 2.51 -9.44
N GLY A 85 1.41 2.19 -8.50
CA GLY A 85 2.18 3.19 -7.76
C GLY A 85 1.47 3.80 -6.55
N HIS A 86 0.35 3.21 -6.09
CA HIS A 86 -0.47 3.74 -4.99
C HIS A 86 0.15 3.66 -3.59
N ALA A 87 1.38 3.16 -3.45
CA ALA A 87 2.11 3.08 -2.19
C ALA A 87 1.29 2.46 -1.04
N MET A 88 0.95 3.24 -0.01
CA MET A 88 0.17 2.79 1.15
C MET A 88 -1.35 2.90 0.95
N LEU A 89 -1.80 3.60 -0.09
CA LEU A 89 -3.19 4.01 -0.28
C LEU A 89 -3.93 3.15 -1.31
N GLY A 90 -3.32 2.07 -1.80
CA GLY A 90 -3.91 1.22 -2.85
C GLY A 90 -5.33 0.73 -2.56
N VAL A 91 -5.61 0.28 -1.33
CA VAL A 91 -6.96 -0.16 -0.95
C VAL A 91 -7.94 1.01 -0.92
N SER A 92 -7.53 2.15 -0.35
CA SER A 92 -8.39 3.34 -0.26
C SER A 92 -8.69 3.97 -1.62
N LEU A 93 -7.71 3.93 -2.53
CA LEU A 93 -7.80 4.53 -3.86
C LEU A 93 -8.28 3.55 -4.94
N ALA A 94 -8.48 2.28 -4.60
CA ALA A 94 -8.92 1.27 -5.58
C ALA A 94 -10.24 1.64 -6.28
N PRO A 95 -11.30 2.11 -5.58
CA PRO A 95 -12.56 2.43 -6.24
C PRO A 95 -12.43 3.56 -7.27
N VAL A 96 -11.79 4.67 -6.90
CA VAL A 96 -11.60 5.81 -7.81
C VAL A 96 -10.65 5.47 -8.96
N THR A 97 -9.61 4.68 -8.71
CA THR A 97 -8.71 4.20 -9.77
C THR A 97 -9.47 3.35 -10.78
N GLY A 98 -10.33 2.44 -10.33
CA GLY A 98 -11.15 1.60 -11.21
C GLY A 98 -12.11 2.43 -12.05
N HIS A 99 -12.77 3.43 -11.46
CA HIS A 99 -13.64 4.36 -12.18
C HIS A 99 -12.89 5.14 -13.26
N LEU A 100 -11.75 5.75 -12.92
CA LEU A 100 -10.93 6.49 -13.88
C LEU A 100 -10.45 5.62 -15.03
N VAL A 101 -9.97 4.40 -14.74
CA VAL A 101 -9.53 3.45 -15.77
C VAL A 101 -10.70 3.03 -16.67
N SER A 102 -11.89 2.81 -16.09
CA SER A 102 -13.10 2.50 -16.87
C SER A 102 -13.43 3.64 -17.83
N ASN A 103 -13.43 4.89 -17.39
CA ASN A 103 -13.74 6.03 -18.26
C ASN A 103 -12.70 6.19 -19.36
N ILE A 104 -11.41 5.95 -19.07
CA ILE A 104 -10.34 5.96 -20.08
C ILE A 104 -10.59 4.90 -21.15
N ILE A 105 -10.97 3.68 -20.75
CA ILE A 105 -11.26 2.56 -21.68
C ILE A 105 -12.50 2.85 -22.53
N SER A 106 -13.53 3.46 -21.94
CA SER A 106 -14.77 3.83 -22.63
C SER A 106 -14.67 5.15 -23.42
N GLU A 107 -13.52 5.82 -23.40
CA GLU A 107 -13.33 7.16 -24.01
C GLU A 107 -14.26 8.25 -23.44
N GLU A 108 -14.73 8.08 -22.20
CA GLU A 108 -15.72 8.95 -21.53
C GLU A 108 -15.11 10.19 -20.83
N GLY A 109 -13.81 10.43 -20.99
CA GLY A 109 -13.12 11.54 -20.34
C GLY A 109 -13.07 11.45 -18.80
N SER A 110 -12.55 12.48 -18.14
CA SER A 110 -12.48 12.56 -16.68
C SER A 110 -12.68 14.01 -16.25
N ASP A 111 -13.49 14.22 -15.22
CA ASP A 111 -13.69 15.54 -14.61
C ASP A 111 -12.46 16.02 -13.82
N TYR A 112 -11.50 15.12 -13.58
CA TYR A 112 -10.26 15.42 -12.86
C TYR A 112 -9.10 15.72 -13.82
N ASP A 113 -8.23 16.65 -13.43
CA ASP A 113 -6.94 16.84 -14.11
C ASP A 113 -6.02 15.62 -13.87
N MET A 114 -5.79 14.86 -14.94
CA MET A 114 -5.00 13.63 -14.92
C MET A 114 -3.51 13.86 -15.20
N LYS A 115 -3.06 15.10 -15.43
CA LYS A 115 -1.70 15.39 -15.90
C LYS A 115 -0.62 14.91 -14.92
N LEU A 116 -0.85 15.07 -13.62
CA LEU A 116 0.05 14.58 -12.57
C LEU A 116 -0.02 13.06 -12.35
N LEU A 117 -1.04 12.39 -12.89
CA LEU A 117 -1.21 10.95 -12.80
C LEU A 117 -0.68 10.23 -14.05
N SER A 118 -0.41 10.95 -15.13
CA SER A 118 0.09 10.39 -16.39
C SER A 118 1.32 9.49 -16.16
N PRO A 119 1.38 8.30 -16.80
CA PRO A 119 2.58 7.46 -16.79
C PRO A 119 3.81 8.15 -17.42
N ASP A 120 3.59 9.10 -18.34
CA ASP A 120 4.63 9.82 -19.07
C ASP A 120 4.93 11.21 -18.47
N ARG A 121 4.56 11.47 -17.22
CA ARG A 121 4.76 12.80 -16.60
C ARG A 121 6.23 13.20 -16.39
N PHE A 122 7.14 12.24 -16.52
CA PHE A 122 8.58 12.47 -16.39
C PHE A 122 9.32 12.54 -17.73
N ASN A 123 8.66 12.23 -18.86
CA ASN A 123 9.22 12.30 -20.22
C ASN A 123 8.13 12.65 -21.27
#